data_AF-A0AAD9INZ7-F1
#
_entry.id   AF-A0AAD9INZ7-F1
#
_cell.length_a   1.000
_cell.length_b   1.000
_cell.length_c   1.000
_cell.angle_alpha   90.00
_cell.angle_beta   90.00
_cell.angle_gamma   90.00
#
_symmetry.space_group_name_H-M   'P 1'
#
loop_
_entity.id
_entity.type
_entity.pdbx_description
1 polymer ?
#
loop_
_entity_poly.entity_id
_entity_poly.type
_entity_poly.pdbx_seq_one_letter_code
_entity_poly.pdbx_strand_id
1 'polypeptide(L)'
;MQELAPREQRKGKRRRGPRINTNQLDVLDQFAQGGLHGVVKSSAVWLCPGEGAIQRLDTLCFGNLDGGAGTGGEVRAALGSERCSGTQAVRLGLEEAFFLLHAVGVLRVYPAPVGAQAGAEAAPDQEEPRQLTAEEFWAHCLAVRGDFAVLYAGYAHFRGKGWIPRTGLQYGADFVLYQKHPALAHSEYAVLVLPLFQERAPNLSWHDVQIAGRLSAQVSKKLMLLFVRHDGPLDTSTPKCLTRLSVQERLMRRGLMELEGPTNKDGIAGVLSGSLITVVACALLVRAEADPDRKNVHFYKTLASTGFVTTAISSFWASYLFRLPDVPYALCVLVAQLLSLLGDMMLLGQSQRAFLGGLVSFLLAHVAYARAFLELGHDAQTMHTALAALAPASLGVLAYLWPHLPARMRLPVGAYLAAVTGTAALALAAWPGLSEPRKTLVPAGALLFYLSDFFVARERFVKPGFLNQALGLPLYYAAQLLLVHSTLYVE
;
A
#
# COMPACT_ATOMS: atom_id res chain seq x y z
N MET A 1 58.78 27.24 -7.81
CA MET A 1 57.48 27.44 -7.11
C MET A 1 57.14 28.91 -7.20
N GLN A 2 55.98 29.26 -7.75
CA GLN A 2 55.42 30.62 -7.75
C GLN A 2 53.92 30.49 -7.58
N GLU A 3 53.34 31.31 -6.71
CA GLU A 3 51.89 31.30 -6.44
C GLU A 3 51.11 31.83 -7.65
N LEU A 4 50.03 31.14 -8.01
CA LEU A 4 49.06 31.59 -9.01
C LEU A 4 47.80 32.07 -8.28
N ALA A 5 47.55 33.37 -8.32
CA ALA A 5 46.44 34.02 -7.64
C ALA A 5 45.06 33.59 -8.20
N PRO A 6 43.98 33.67 -7.40
CA PRO A 6 42.64 33.28 -7.85
C PRO A 6 42.10 34.20 -8.95
N ARG A 7 41.50 33.62 -10.00
CA ARG A 7 40.81 34.38 -11.05
C ARG A 7 39.57 35.09 -10.48
N GLU A 8 39.54 36.42 -10.60
CA GLU A 8 38.33 37.21 -10.31
C GLU A 8 37.14 36.77 -11.19
N GLN A 9 36.04 36.36 -10.56
CA GLN A 9 34.76 36.24 -11.26
C GLN A 9 34.18 37.64 -11.49
N ARG A 10 34.22 38.11 -12.75
CA ARG A 10 33.52 39.33 -13.17
C ARG A 10 32.04 39.28 -12.79
N LYS A 11 31.63 40.09 -11.80
CA LYS A 11 30.22 40.29 -11.42
C LYS A 11 29.45 40.95 -12.55
N GLY A 12 28.82 40.14 -13.41
CA GLY A 12 27.84 40.63 -14.39
C GLY A 12 26.66 41.30 -13.68
N LYS A 13 26.27 42.50 -14.13
CA LYS A 13 25.09 43.22 -13.61
C LYS A 13 23.84 42.33 -13.77
N ARG A 14 23.25 41.90 -12.64
CA ARG A 14 21.90 41.32 -12.62
C ARG A 14 20.91 42.36 -13.15
N ARG A 15 20.48 42.24 -14.41
CA ARG A 15 19.25 42.88 -14.89
C ARG A 15 18.11 42.32 -14.03
N ARG A 16 17.36 43.19 -13.35
CA ARG A 16 16.09 42.78 -12.71
C ARG A 16 15.12 42.42 -13.84
N GLY A 17 14.83 41.13 -13.99
CA GLY A 17 13.75 40.67 -14.87
C GLY A 17 12.40 41.26 -14.42
N PRO A 18 11.43 41.38 -15.33
CA PRO A 18 10.08 41.83 -14.98
C PRO A 18 9.46 40.91 -13.93
N ARG A 19 8.57 41.47 -13.10
CA ARG A 19 7.87 40.71 -12.05
C ARG A 19 7.06 39.59 -12.71
N ILE A 20 7.42 38.34 -12.40
CA ILE A 20 6.67 37.16 -12.82
C ILE A 20 5.28 37.23 -12.17
N ASN A 21 4.21 37.23 -12.98
CA ASN A 21 2.85 37.09 -12.46
C ASN A 21 2.67 35.64 -11.99
N THR A 22 2.39 35.44 -10.71
CA THR A 22 2.35 34.11 -10.07
C THR A 22 0.97 33.44 -10.14
N ASN A 23 -0.05 34.12 -10.64
CA ASN A 23 -1.37 33.51 -10.80
C ASN A 23 -1.42 32.66 -12.08
N GLN A 24 -1.36 31.33 -11.93
CA GLN A 24 -1.29 30.40 -13.05
C GLN A 24 -2.53 30.44 -13.94
N LEU A 25 -3.71 30.76 -13.38
CA LEU A 25 -4.97 30.86 -14.13
C LEU A 25 -4.93 32.03 -15.13
N ASP A 26 -4.55 33.23 -14.69
CA ASP A 26 -4.43 34.42 -15.55
C ASP A 26 -3.46 34.21 -16.73
N VAL A 27 -2.44 33.37 -16.55
CA VAL A 27 -1.45 33.04 -17.59
C VAL A 27 -1.98 31.99 -18.57
N LEU A 28 -2.86 31.08 -18.12
CA LEU A 28 -3.54 30.10 -18.98
C LEU A 28 -4.58 30.77 -19.88
N ASP A 29 -5.38 31.71 -19.34
CA ASP A 29 -6.36 32.48 -20.13
C ASP A 29 -5.69 33.28 -21.26
N GLN A 30 -4.46 33.74 -21.05
CA GLN A 30 -3.66 34.43 -22.08
C GLN A 30 -3.18 33.53 -23.23
N PHE A 31 -3.26 32.20 -23.12
CA PHE A 31 -3.00 31.30 -24.25
C PHE A 31 -4.22 31.10 -25.15
N ALA A 32 -5.43 31.32 -24.65
CA ALA A 32 -6.67 31.13 -25.42
C ALA A 32 -6.79 32.06 -26.65
N GLN A 33 -6.08 33.20 -26.65
CA GLN A 33 -6.15 34.20 -27.72
C GLN A 33 -5.25 33.92 -28.95
N GLY A 34 -4.40 32.88 -28.91
CA GLY A 34 -3.49 32.56 -30.02
C GLY A 34 -3.30 31.07 -30.30
N GLY A 35 -3.43 30.21 -29.28
CA GLY A 35 -3.13 28.79 -29.40
C GLY A 35 -1.63 28.49 -29.57
N LEU A 36 -1.27 27.26 -29.28
CA LEU A 36 0.06 26.69 -29.51
C LEU A 36 -0.04 25.64 -30.60
N HIS A 37 0.93 25.61 -31.51
CA HIS A 37 1.02 24.63 -32.58
C HIS A 37 2.34 23.87 -32.42
N GLY A 38 2.29 22.54 -32.56
CA GLY A 38 3.48 21.70 -32.39
C GLY A 38 3.46 20.45 -33.27
N VAL A 39 4.65 19.98 -33.64
CA VAL A 39 4.85 18.77 -34.45
C VAL A 39 5.26 17.63 -33.53
N VAL A 40 4.60 16.48 -33.62
CA VAL A 40 5.04 15.27 -32.91
C VAL A 40 6.21 14.62 -33.66
N LYS A 41 7.35 14.44 -32.98
CA LYS A 41 8.55 13.79 -33.51
C LYS A 41 9.02 12.75 -32.50
N SER A 42 8.78 11.47 -32.82
CA SER A 42 9.06 10.33 -31.92
C SER A 42 8.36 10.48 -30.55
N SER A 43 9.12 10.71 -29.47
CA SER A 43 8.64 10.75 -28.09
C SER A 43 8.51 12.18 -27.52
N ALA A 44 8.36 13.19 -28.37
CA ALA A 44 8.21 14.58 -27.96
C ALA A 44 7.38 15.39 -28.96
N VAL A 45 6.78 16.48 -28.48
CA VAL A 45 6.15 17.50 -29.34
C VAL A 45 7.03 18.74 -29.36
N TRP A 46 7.32 19.25 -30.56
CA TRP A 46 8.18 20.39 -30.78
C TRP A 46 7.39 21.59 -31.28
N LEU A 47 7.61 22.76 -30.69
CA LEU A 47 6.92 24.00 -30.99
C LEU A 47 7.94 25.07 -31.38
N CYS A 48 7.56 26.01 -32.24
CA CYS A 48 8.38 27.20 -32.57
C CYS A 48 7.61 28.51 -32.29
N PRO A 49 7.18 28.76 -31.02
CA PRO A 49 6.32 29.88 -30.69
C PRO A 49 7.12 31.18 -30.48
N GLY A 50 6.48 32.34 -30.65
CA GLY A 50 7.10 33.64 -30.39
C GLY A 50 7.52 33.85 -28.93
N GLU A 51 8.46 34.77 -28.70
CA GLU A 51 9.16 34.98 -27.42
C GLU A 51 8.22 35.13 -26.20
N GLY A 52 7.12 35.88 -26.35
CA GLY A 52 6.13 36.03 -25.26
C GLY A 52 5.40 34.74 -24.88
N ALA A 53 5.22 33.81 -25.82
CA ALA A 53 4.65 32.49 -25.54
C ALA A 53 5.70 31.55 -24.94
N ILE A 54 6.97 31.65 -25.34
CA ILE A 54 8.09 30.96 -24.66
C ILE A 54 8.14 31.39 -23.19
N GLN A 55 8.10 32.70 -22.91
CA GLN A 55 8.14 33.22 -21.54
C GLN A 55 6.97 32.73 -20.68
N ARG A 56 5.76 32.60 -21.25
CA ARG A 56 4.60 32.04 -20.53
C ARG A 56 4.74 30.52 -20.29
N LEU A 57 5.27 29.76 -21.26
CA LEU A 57 5.56 28.34 -21.09
C LEU A 57 6.60 28.09 -19.98
N ASP A 58 7.67 28.88 -19.95
CA ASP A 58 8.70 28.86 -18.89
C ASP A 58 8.08 29.22 -17.52
N THR A 59 7.27 30.28 -17.45
CA THR A 59 6.55 30.70 -16.23
C THR A 59 5.65 29.60 -15.66
N LEU A 60 4.96 28.85 -16.51
CA LEU A 60 4.13 27.70 -16.12
C LEU A 60 4.92 26.37 -16.02
N CYS A 61 6.21 26.41 -16.29
CA CYS A 61 7.14 25.27 -16.31
C CYS A 61 6.66 24.12 -17.22
N PHE A 62 6.31 24.44 -18.47
CA PHE A 62 6.03 23.47 -19.52
C PHE A 62 7.20 23.41 -20.51
N GLY A 63 7.70 22.20 -20.76
CA GLY A 63 8.72 21.93 -21.78
C GLY A 63 10.14 22.32 -21.38
N ASN A 64 11.03 22.26 -22.37
CA ASN A 64 12.45 22.63 -22.27
C ASN A 64 12.90 23.35 -23.54
N LEU A 65 13.84 24.28 -23.37
CA LEU A 65 14.57 24.94 -24.46
C LEU A 65 15.76 24.08 -24.93
N ASP A 66 15.45 22.85 -25.35
CA ASP A 66 16.45 21.87 -25.81
C ASP A 66 16.76 21.99 -27.32
N GLY A 67 15.94 22.75 -28.08
CA GLY A 67 16.02 22.84 -29.53
C GLY A 67 16.77 24.08 -30.02
N GLY A 68 17.90 23.86 -30.69
CA GLY A 68 18.63 24.92 -31.40
C GLY A 68 17.89 25.44 -32.64
N ALA A 69 18.44 26.48 -33.27
CA ALA A 69 17.83 27.14 -34.43
C ALA A 69 17.53 26.19 -35.61
N GLY A 70 18.33 25.12 -35.80
CA GLY A 70 18.07 24.09 -36.81
C GLY A 70 16.74 23.35 -36.58
N THR A 71 16.46 22.92 -35.35
CA THR A 71 15.19 22.29 -34.97
C THR A 71 14.02 23.27 -35.10
N GLY A 72 14.24 24.56 -34.78
CA GLY A 72 13.26 25.63 -35.04
C GLY A 72 12.93 25.79 -36.52
N GLY A 73 13.92 25.61 -37.40
CA GLY A 73 13.76 25.56 -38.86
C GLY A 73 12.92 24.38 -39.32
N GLU A 74 13.21 23.16 -38.86
CA GLU A 74 12.42 21.95 -39.18
C GLU A 74 10.94 22.11 -38.78
N VAL A 75 10.67 22.58 -37.56
CA VAL A 75 9.30 22.78 -37.06
C VAL A 75 8.56 23.85 -37.86
N ARG A 76 9.24 24.94 -38.25
CA ARG A 76 8.66 25.98 -39.10
C ARG A 76 8.37 25.48 -40.52
N ALA A 77 9.26 24.68 -41.10
CA ALA A 77 9.03 24.06 -42.41
C ALA A 77 7.82 23.13 -42.40
N ALA A 78 7.60 22.39 -41.31
CA ALA A 78 6.48 21.47 -41.15
C ALA A 78 5.11 22.14 -40.83
N LEU A 79 5.10 23.31 -40.17
CA LEU A 79 3.86 23.99 -39.76
C LEU A 79 3.49 25.23 -40.59
N GLY A 80 4.45 25.79 -41.33
CA GLY A 80 4.32 27.08 -42.01
C GLY A 80 4.56 28.28 -41.08
N SER A 81 4.80 29.45 -41.67
CA SER A 81 5.11 30.70 -40.96
C SER A 81 3.93 31.25 -40.14
N GLU A 82 2.69 30.98 -40.54
CA GLU A 82 1.50 31.45 -39.81
C GLU A 82 1.35 30.80 -38.44
N ARG A 83 1.77 29.54 -38.32
CA ARG A 83 1.67 28.73 -37.08
C ARG A 83 2.93 28.80 -36.22
N CYS A 84 4.01 29.40 -36.72
CA CYS A 84 5.33 29.48 -36.09
C CYS A 84 5.87 30.91 -36.06
N SER A 85 5.61 31.62 -34.95
CA SER A 85 6.00 33.03 -34.75
C SER A 85 7.39 33.24 -34.12
N GLY A 86 8.10 32.17 -33.73
CA GLY A 86 9.44 32.24 -33.13
C GLY A 86 10.54 31.59 -33.98
N THR A 87 11.79 31.68 -33.50
CA THR A 87 12.99 31.01 -34.07
C THR A 87 13.55 29.90 -33.16
N GLN A 88 13.17 29.86 -31.89
CA GLN A 88 13.63 28.88 -30.91
C GLN A 88 12.62 27.75 -30.78
N ALA A 89 13.12 26.51 -30.70
CA ALA A 89 12.28 25.33 -30.55
C ALA A 89 12.12 24.94 -29.07
N VAL A 90 10.86 24.85 -28.62
CA VAL A 90 10.48 24.31 -27.30
C VAL A 90 10.11 22.85 -27.46
N ARG A 91 10.64 21.99 -26.59
CA ARG A 91 10.33 20.56 -26.53
C ARG A 91 9.39 20.26 -25.36
N LEU A 92 8.22 19.69 -25.62
CA LEU A 92 7.33 19.12 -24.60
C LEU A 92 7.53 17.61 -24.48
N GLY A 93 7.45 17.07 -23.26
CA GLY A 93 7.18 15.65 -23.03
C GLY A 93 5.78 15.26 -23.52
N LEU A 94 5.52 13.96 -23.71
CA LEU A 94 4.21 13.46 -24.15
C LEU A 94 3.12 13.80 -23.12
N GLU A 95 3.45 13.70 -21.84
CA GLU A 95 2.56 13.99 -20.71
C GLU A 95 2.22 15.50 -20.64
N GLU A 96 3.23 16.36 -20.87
CA GLU A 96 3.06 17.82 -20.94
C GLU A 96 2.21 18.23 -22.15
N ALA A 97 2.48 17.64 -23.32
CA ALA A 97 1.77 17.93 -24.56
C ALA A 97 0.32 17.46 -24.50
N PHE A 98 0.05 16.24 -24.02
CA PHE A 98 -1.32 15.74 -23.88
C PHE A 98 -2.10 16.55 -22.85
N PHE A 99 -1.46 17.04 -21.78
CA PHE A 99 -2.10 17.96 -20.83
C PHE A 99 -2.51 19.28 -21.49
N LEU A 100 -1.60 19.92 -22.24
CA LEU A 100 -1.89 21.18 -22.93
C LEU A 100 -2.92 21.04 -24.06
N LEU A 101 -3.02 19.86 -24.69
CA LEU A 101 -4.02 19.55 -25.73
C LEU A 101 -5.38 19.18 -25.13
N HIS A 102 -5.43 18.28 -24.15
CA HIS A 102 -6.67 17.66 -23.66
C HIS A 102 -7.26 18.35 -22.43
N ALA A 103 -6.44 18.69 -21.43
CA ALA A 103 -6.92 19.28 -20.18
C ALA A 103 -7.01 20.81 -20.26
N VAL A 104 -6.10 21.46 -21.01
CA VAL A 104 -6.07 22.93 -21.15
C VAL A 104 -6.67 23.41 -22.48
N GLY A 105 -6.63 22.59 -23.54
CA GLY A 105 -7.23 22.93 -24.84
C GLY A 105 -6.46 23.98 -25.66
N VAL A 106 -5.21 24.29 -25.30
CA VAL A 106 -4.41 25.34 -25.96
C VAL A 106 -3.44 24.81 -27.02
N LEU A 107 -3.10 23.52 -27.02
CA LEU A 107 -2.15 22.92 -27.97
C LEU A 107 -2.84 22.14 -29.09
N ARG A 108 -2.47 22.46 -30.33
CA ARG A 108 -2.79 21.70 -31.55
C ARG A 108 -1.54 20.94 -31.99
N VAL A 109 -1.66 19.62 -32.18
CA VAL A 109 -0.55 18.75 -32.57
C VAL A 109 -0.73 18.27 -34.01
N TYR A 110 0.37 18.22 -34.76
CA TYR A 110 0.44 17.80 -36.15
C TYR A 110 1.47 16.67 -36.31
N PRO A 111 1.26 15.71 -37.24
CA PRO A 111 2.27 14.69 -37.54
C PRO A 111 3.51 15.32 -38.19
N ALA A 112 4.67 14.71 -38.00
CA ALA A 112 5.87 15.11 -38.75
C ALA A 112 5.74 14.73 -40.24
N PRO A 113 6.11 15.61 -41.18
CA PRO A 113 6.09 15.29 -42.61
C PRO A 113 7.06 14.16 -42.95
N VAL A 114 6.56 13.15 -43.67
CA VAL A 114 7.35 11.98 -44.06
C VAL A 114 8.39 12.38 -45.11
N GLY A 115 9.68 12.28 -44.77
CA GLY A 115 10.79 12.51 -45.70
C GLY A 115 11.44 13.89 -45.66
N ALA A 116 11.05 14.79 -44.73
CA ALA A 116 11.66 16.10 -44.60
C ALA A 116 13.12 16.03 -44.07
N GLN A 117 14.09 15.91 -44.97
CA GLN A 117 15.49 16.22 -44.69
C GLN A 117 15.70 17.73 -44.61
N ALA A 118 16.55 18.18 -43.69
CA ALA A 118 16.81 19.60 -43.48
C ALA A 118 17.48 20.23 -44.72
N GLY A 119 16.75 21.13 -45.40
CA GLY A 119 17.26 21.90 -46.54
C GLY A 119 16.40 21.89 -47.80
N ALA A 120 15.32 21.09 -47.87
CA ALA A 120 14.36 21.19 -48.97
C ALA A 120 13.41 22.39 -48.76
N GLU A 121 13.37 23.30 -49.73
CA GLU A 121 12.32 24.33 -49.80
C GLU A 121 10.96 23.67 -50.03
N ALA A 122 9.90 24.26 -49.47
CA ALA A 122 8.55 23.70 -49.58
C ALA A 122 8.11 23.64 -51.05
N ALA A 123 7.77 22.44 -51.53
CA ALA A 123 7.15 22.28 -52.84
C ALA A 123 5.79 23.01 -52.85
N PRO A 124 5.37 23.68 -53.95
CA PRO A 124 4.15 24.49 -53.98
C PRO A 124 2.86 23.73 -53.63
N ASP A 125 2.87 22.41 -53.83
CA ASP A 125 1.69 21.54 -53.71
C ASP A 125 1.65 20.71 -52.41
N GLN A 126 2.27 21.20 -51.32
CA GLN A 126 2.14 20.54 -50.02
C GLN A 126 0.73 20.74 -49.44
N GLU A 127 -0.05 19.65 -49.34
CA GLU A 127 -1.32 19.62 -48.60
C GLU A 127 -1.13 20.17 -47.17
N GLU A 128 -2.11 20.94 -46.69
CA GLU A 128 -2.05 21.48 -45.33
C GLU A 128 -1.90 20.36 -44.29
N PRO A 129 -0.99 20.51 -43.30
CA PRO A 129 -0.78 19.48 -42.30
C PRO A 129 -2.05 19.25 -41.49
N ARG A 130 -2.66 18.07 -41.62
CA ARG A 130 -3.83 17.65 -40.85
C ARG A 130 -3.50 17.64 -39.35
N GLN A 131 -4.32 18.34 -38.56
CA GLN A 131 -4.24 18.29 -37.10
C GLN A 131 -4.64 16.89 -36.59
N LEU A 132 -3.89 16.37 -35.62
CA LEU A 132 -4.27 15.17 -34.87
C LEU A 132 -5.41 15.47 -33.89
N THR A 133 -6.40 14.59 -33.85
CA THR A 133 -7.40 14.53 -32.78
C THR A 133 -6.75 14.08 -31.46
N ALA A 134 -7.45 14.31 -30.35
CA ALA A 134 -6.99 13.85 -29.03
C ALA A 134 -6.87 12.32 -28.96
N GLU A 135 -7.72 11.57 -29.68
CA GLU A 135 -7.69 10.10 -29.71
C GLU A 135 -6.53 9.58 -30.56
N GLU A 136 -6.26 10.18 -31.74
CA GLU A 136 -5.08 9.84 -32.57
C GLU A 136 -3.75 10.15 -31.83
N PHE A 137 -3.66 11.30 -31.15
CA PHE A 137 -2.46 11.64 -30.38
C PHE A 137 -2.30 10.79 -29.12
N TRP A 138 -3.41 10.39 -28.46
CA TRP A 138 -3.38 9.41 -27.36
C TRP A 138 -2.86 8.04 -27.82
N ALA A 139 -3.34 7.56 -28.97
CA ALA A 139 -2.87 6.30 -29.57
C ALA A 139 -1.37 6.37 -29.93
N HIS A 140 -0.89 7.50 -30.46
CA HIS A 140 0.56 7.73 -30.68
C HIS A 140 1.34 7.66 -29.35
N CYS A 141 0.86 8.31 -28.29
CA CYS A 141 1.52 8.27 -26.99
C CYS A 141 1.61 6.84 -26.42
N LEU A 142 0.56 6.03 -26.57
CA LEU A 142 0.56 4.62 -26.16
C LEU A 142 1.49 3.74 -27.00
N ALA A 143 1.57 3.99 -28.31
CA ALA A 143 2.48 3.28 -29.21
C ALA A 143 3.96 3.54 -28.87
N VAL A 144 4.28 4.75 -28.39
CA VAL A 144 5.63 5.11 -27.90
C VAL A 144 5.86 4.63 -26.46
N ARG A 145 4.80 4.59 -25.63
CA ARG A 145 4.86 4.28 -24.19
C ARG A 145 3.65 3.45 -23.74
N GLY A 146 3.82 2.13 -23.59
CA GLY A 146 2.76 1.23 -23.11
C GLY A 146 2.31 1.43 -21.65
N ASP A 147 3.01 2.29 -20.91
CA ASP A 147 2.71 2.76 -19.54
C ASP A 147 2.07 4.17 -19.50
N PHE A 148 1.90 4.83 -20.66
CA PHE A 148 1.52 6.25 -20.77
C PHE A 148 0.25 6.62 -20.00
N ALA A 149 -0.80 5.81 -20.08
CA ALA A 149 -2.07 6.10 -19.41
C ALA A 149 -1.93 6.23 -17.89
N VAL A 150 -1.05 5.42 -17.29
CA VAL A 150 -0.80 5.38 -15.84
C VAL A 150 0.02 6.61 -15.43
N LEU A 151 1.05 6.94 -16.20
CA LEU A 151 1.91 8.10 -15.95
C LEU A 151 1.20 9.43 -16.19
N TYR A 152 0.37 9.51 -17.23
CA TYR A 152 -0.44 10.69 -17.50
C TYR A 152 -1.46 10.93 -16.39
N ALA A 153 -2.10 9.88 -15.86
CA ALA A 153 -2.98 10.02 -14.70
C ALA A 153 -2.24 10.65 -13.50
N GLY A 154 -1.01 10.21 -13.22
CA GLY A 154 -0.18 10.81 -12.18
C GLY A 154 0.25 12.25 -12.48
N TYR A 155 0.64 12.54 -13.72
CA TYR A 155 1.02 13.88 -14.17
C TYR A 155 -0.14 14.88 -14.02
N ALA A 156 -1.33 14.51 -14.53
CA ALA A 156 -2.54 15.33 -14.47
C ALA A 156 -3.00 15.56 -13.03
N HIS A 157 -2.96 14.52 -12.19
CA HIS A 157 -3.28 14.60 -10.75
C HIS A 157 -2.38 15.61 -10.01
N PHE A 158 -1.05 15.57 -10.24
CA PHE A 158 -0.14 16.53 -9.61
C PHE A 158 -0.29 17.95 -10.13
N ARG A 159 -0.49 18.14 -11.45
CA ARG A 159 -0.82 19.46 -12.02
C ARG A 159 -2.12 20.02 -11.44
N GLY A 160 -3.16 19.19 -11.27
CA GLY A 160 -4.42 19.57 -10.63
C GLY A 160 -4.26 19.98 -9.15
N LYS A 161 -3.24 19.46 -8.45
CA LYS A 161 -2.85 19.88 -7.10
C LYS A 161 -1.91 21.09 -7.06
N GLY A 162 -1.58 21.70 -8.20
CA GLY A 162 -0.65 22.85 -8.29
C GLY A 162 0.84 22.49 -8.17
N TRP A 163 1.20 21.20 -8.21
CA TRP A 163 2.59 20.78 -8.32
C TRP A 163 3.07 20.91 -9.77
N ILE A 164 4.38 21.13 -9.94
CA ILE A 164 5.06 21.12 -11.24
C ILE A 164 5.80 19.78 -11.34
N PRO A 165 5.30 18.79 -12.11
CA PRO A 165 5.99 17.53 -12.34
C PRO A 165 7.02 17.71 -13.45
N ARG A 166 8.22 17.17 -13.24
CA ARG A 166 9.29 17.09 -14.25
C ARG A 166 9.84 15.67 -14.26
N THR A 167 10.52 15.26 -15.34
CA THR A 167 11.10 13.92 -15.45
C THR A 167 12.02 13.60 -14.25
N GLY A 168 11.76 12.47 -13.60
CA GLY A 168 12.56 11.99 -12.46
C GLY A 168 13.75 11.12 -12.86
N LEU A 169 14.03 10.95 -14.16
CA LEU A 169 14.99 9.97 -14.70
C LEU A 169 16.38 10.07 -14.07
N GLN A 170 16.87 11.28 -13.79
CA GLN A 170 18.16 11.54 -13.13
C GLN A 170 18.24 11.05 -11.67
N TYR A 171 17.10 10.64 -11.08
CA TYR A 171 16.94 10.28 -9.68
C TYR A 171 16.36 8.87 -9.49
N GLY A 172 16.22 8.08 -10.57
CA GLY A 172 15.59 6.76 -10.52
C GLY A 172 14.10 6.81 -10.18
N ALA A 173 13.40 7.85 -10.64
CA ALA A 173 11.98 8.08 -10.40
C ALA A 173 11.25 8.47 -11.70
N ASP A 174 9.93 8.31 -11.76
CA ASP A 174 9.14 8.74 -12.91
C ASP A 174 9.06 10.27 -12.97
N PHE A 175 8.72 10.88 -11.83
CA PHE A 175 8.62 12.32 -11.66
C PHE A 175 9.43 12.84 -10.49
N VAL A 176 9.84 14.10 -10.59
CA VAL A 176 10.18 14.95 -9.44
C VAL A 176 9.23 16.15 -9.38
N LEU A 177 8.77 16.48 -8.17
CA LEU A 177 7.77 17.53 -7.97
C LEU A 177 8.41 18.80 -7.40
N TYR A 178 8.09 19.94 -8.02
CA TYR A 178 8.45 21.26 -7.54
C TYR A 178 7.19 22.05 -7.14
N GLN A 179 7.30 22.82 -6.05
CA GLN A 179 6.25 23.76 -5.62
C GLN A 179 6.40 25.16 -6.25
N LYS A 180 7.57 25.44 -6.86
CA LYS A 180 7.96 26.71 -7.47
C LYS A 180 8.78 26.43 -8.73
N HIS A 181 9.04 27.45 -9.53
CA HIS A 181 9.89 27.34 -10.72
C HIS A 181 11.22 26.60 -10.41
N PRO A 182 11.67 25.59 -11.21
CA PRO A 182 12.87 24.79 -10.91
C PRO A 182 14.17 25.60 -10.76
N ALA A 183 14.27 26.77 -11.39
CA ALA A 183 15.42 27.68 -11.20
C ALA A 183 15.42 28.43 -9.84
N LEU A 184 14.34 28.33 -9.04
CA LEU A 184 14.15 29.06 -7.78
C LEU A 184 14.04 28.15 -6.55
N ALA A 185 13.79 26.84 -6.74
CA ALA A 185 13.62 25.88 -5.66
C ALA A 185 14.06 24.48 -6.09
N HIS A 186 14.54 23.69 -5.13
CA HIS A 186 14.75 22.25 -5.35
C HIS A 186 13.41 21.50 -5.35
N SER A 187 13.34 20.40 -6.08
CA SER A 187 12.23 19.45 -6.03
C SER A 187 12.11 18.84 -4.63
N GLU A 188 10.90 18.75 -4.08
CA GLU A 188 10.67 18.19 -2.75
C GLU A 188 10.48 16.67 -2.76
N TYR A 189 9.77 16.17 -3.78
CA TYR A 189 9.42 14.76 -3.91
C TYR A 189 10.07 14.12 -5.14
N ALA A 190 10.49 12.87 -4.99
CA ALA A 190 10.70 11.92 -6.09
C ALA A 190 9.52 10.94 -6.07
N VAL A 191 8.93 10.65 -7.23
CA VAL A 191 7.69 9.88 -7.34
C VAL A 191 7.88 8.65 -8.21
N LEU A 192 7.47 7.50 -7.68
CA LEU A 192 7.26 6.28 -8.46
C LEU A 192 5.76 6.09 -8.68
N VAL A 193 5.36 5.87 -9.93
CA VAL A 193 3.96 5.65 -10.32
C VAL A 193 3.72 4.16 -10.51
N LEU A 194 2.75 3.62 -9.77
CA LEU A 194 2.53 2.19 -9.62
C LEU A 194 1.11 1.83 -10.06
N PRO A 195 0.93 1.05 -11.15
CA PRO A 195 -0.39 0.52 -11.51
C PRO A 195 -0.85 -0.51 -10.47
N LEU A 196 -2.10 -0.42 -10.03
CA LEU A 196 -2.79 -1.42 -9.22
C LEU A 196 -4.06 -1.86 -9.96
N PHE A 197 -3.85 -2.75 -10.93
CA PHE A 197 -4.88 -3.39 -11.73
C PHE A 197 -4.66 -4.91 -11.68
N GLN A 198 -5.72 -5.73 -11.70
CA GLN A 198 -5.63 -7.19 -11.48
C GLN A 198 -4.61 -7.92 -12.39
N GLU A 199 -4.40 -7.45 -13.63
CA GLU A 199 -3.45 -8.04 -14.59
C GLU A 199 -2.07 -7.38 -14.61
N ARG A 200 -1.92 -6.20 -13.99
CA ARG A 200 -0.69 -5.39 -13.98
C ARG A 200 -0.37 -4.89 -12.57
N ALA A 201 -0.46 -5.77 -11.57
CA ALA A 201 0.18 -5.51 -10.29
C ALA A 201 1.69 -5.28 -10.53
N PRO A 202 2.33 -4.32 -9.85
CA PRO A 202 3.70 -3.98 -10.17
C PRO A 202 4.62 -5.05 -9.57
N ASN A 203 5.58 -5.54 -10.37
CA ASN A 203 6.71 -6.36 -9.89
C ASN A 203 7.71 -5.51 -9.09
N LEU A 204 7.22 -4.72 -8.13
CA LEU A 204 8.01 -3.87 -7.27
C LEU A 204 8.26 -4.60 -5.96
N SER A 205 9.44 -5.19 -5.81
CA SER A 205 9.82 -5.81 -4.55
C SER A 205 10.10 -4.73 -3.48
N TRP A 206 10.09 -5.13 -2.21
CA TRP A 206 10.53 -4.24 -1.13
C TRP A 206 11.98 -3.76 -1.31
N HIS A 207 12.83 -4.56 -1.96
CA HIS A 207 14.19 -4.19 -2.29
C HIS A 207 14.25 -3.02 -3.27
N ASP A 208 13.35 -2.97 -4.25
CA ASP A 208 13.27 -1.87 -5.24
C ASP A 208 12.77 -0.58 -4.58
N VAL A 209 11.80 -0.68 -3.67
CA VAL A 209 11.37 0.44 -2.80
C VAL A 209 12.54 0.97 -1.97
N GLN A 210 13.38 0.09 -1.42
CA GLN A 210 14.57 0.50 -0.67
C GLN A 210 15.63 1.15 -1.57
N ILE A 211 15.86 0.67 -2.80
CA ILE A 211 16.77 1.31 -3.76
C ILE A 211 16.28 2.73 -4.08
N ALA A 212 15.01 2.88 -4.45
CA ALA A 212 14.40 4.18 -4.75
C ALA A 212 14.44 5.12 -3.53
N GLY A 213 14.27 4.58 -2.32
CA GLY A 213 14.41 5.31 -1.05
C GLY A 213 15.83 5.85 -0.87
N ARG A 214 16.85 5.01 -1.06
CA ARG A 214 18.27 5.41 -0.97
C ARG A 214 18.64 6.47 -2.01
N LEU A 215 18.26 6.26 -3.28
CA LEU A 215 18.50 7.21 -4.36
C LEU A 215 17.86 8.58 -4.06
N SER A 216 16.60 8.59 -3.62
CA SER A 216 15.89 9.81 -3.22
C SER A 216 16.56 10.52 -2.04
N ALA A 217 16.95 9.75 -1.01
CA ALA A 217 17.54 10.28 0.21
C ALA A 217 18.91 10.93 -0.03
N GLN A 218 19.74 10.36 -0.92
CA GLN A 218 21.06 10.89 -1.30
C GLN A 218 20.97 12.30 -1.90
N VAL A 219 19.89 12.61 -2.62
CA VAL A 219 19.62 13.92 -3.21
C VAL A 219 18.63 14.76 -2.39
N SER A 220 18.44 14.42 -1.12
CA SER A 220 17.53 15.07 -0.16
C SER A 220 16.07 15.22 -0.61
N LYS A 221 15.58 14.32 -1.47
CA LYS A 221 14.17 14.22 -1.87
C LYS A 221 13.43 13.23 -0.98
N LYS A 222 12.13 13.46 -0.80
CA LYS A 222 11.22 12.49 -0.17
C LYS A 222 10.67 11.55 -1.23
N LEU A 223 10.79 10.24 -1.06
CA LEU A 223 10.13 9.28 -1.97
C LEU A 223 8.62 9.27 -1.72
N MET A 224 7.84 9.33 -2.79
CA MET A 224 6.40 9.13 -2.78
C MET A 224 6.04 8.01 -3.74
N LEU A 225 5.22 7.06 -3.29
CA LEU A 225 4.58 6.10 -4.17
C LEU A 225 3.22 6.66 -4.58
N LEU A 226 2.91 6.63 -5.87
CA LEU A 226 1.64 7.04 -6.42
C LEU A 226 0.94 5.83 -7.03
N PHE A 227 -0.05 5.30 -6.32
CA PHE A 227 -0.81 4.14 -6.77
C PHE A 227 -1.97 4.58 -7.66
N VAL A 228 -2.06 4.01 -8.87
CA VAL A 228 -3.15 4.26 -9.82
C VAL A 228 -4.04 3.02 -9.86
N ARG A 229 -5.28 3.13 -9.40
CA ARG A 229 -6.21 2.00 -9.16
C ARG A 229 -7.41 2.05 -10.12
N HIS A 230 -7.88 0.88 -10.52
CA HIS A 230 -9.12 0.67 -11.27
C HIS A 230 -9.70 -0.70 -10.91
N ASP A 231 -11.02 -0.79 -10.77
CA ASP A 231 -11.71 -2.02 -10.43
C ASP A 231 -12.05 -2.81 -11.70
N GLY A 232 -11.39 -3.96 -11.88
CA GLY A 232 -11.52 -4.82 -13.07
C GLY A 232 -10.62 -4.43 -14.26
N PRO A 233 -10.79 -5.07 -15.43
CA PRO A 233 -9.95 -4.85 -16.60
C PRO A 233 -10.13 -3.44 -17.17
N LEU A 234 -9.02 -2.76 -17.43
CA LEU A 234 -8.98 -1.39 -17.94
C LEU A 234 -8.61 -1.38 -19.42
N ASP A 235 -9.59 -1.04 -20.28
CA ASP A 235 -9.28 -0.61 -21.64
C ASP A 235 -8.59 0.76 -21.61
N THR A 236 -7.36 0.82 -22.13
CA THR A 236 -6.56 2.05 -22.23
C THR A 236 -6.56 2.66 -23.63
N SER A 237 -7.24 2.03 -24.60
CA SER A 237 -7.23 2.44 -26.01
C SER A 237 -7.69 3.90 -26.25
N THR A 238 -8.53 4.44 -25.36
CA THR A 238 -9.07 5.80 -25.44
C THR A 238 -8.79 6.59 -24.16
N PRO A 239 -8.65 7.93 -24.23
CA PRO A 239 -8.41 8.77 -23.05
C PRO A 239 -9.58 8.78 -22.06
N LYS A 240 -10.75 8.21 -22.43
CA LYS A 240 -11.89 8.00 -21.54
C LYS A 240 -11.55 7.08 -20.35
N CYS A 241 -10.48 6.28 -20.43
CA CYS A 241 -10.00 5.46 -19.33
C CYS A 241 -9.69 6.30 -18.07
N LEU A 242 -9.27 7.56 -18.24
CA LEU A 242 -8.81 8.46 -17.18
C LEU A 242 -9.90 8.79 -16.15
N THR A 243 -11.17 8.81 -16.53
CA THR A 243 -12.29 9.10 -15.60
C THR A 243 -12.58 7.93 -14.65
N ARG A 244 -12.07 6.74 -14.96
CA ARG A 244 -12.21 5.52 -14.15
C ARG A 244 -10.98 5.22 -13.30
N LEU A 245 -9.88 5.95 -13.51
CA LEU A 245 -8.68 5.83 -12.70
C LEU A 245 -8.83 6.64 -11.41
N SER A 246 -8.55 5.99 -10.28
CA SER A 246 -8.37 6.68 -8.99
C SER A 246 -6.89 6.68 -8.61
N VAL A 247 -6.45 7.74 -7.93
CA VAL A 247 -5.03 7.97 -7.63
C VAL A 247 -4.83 8.13 -6.12
N GLN A 248 -3.92 7.33 -5.54
CA GLN A 248 -3.64 7.29 -4.11
C GLN A 248 -2.15 7.56 -3.82
N GLU A 249 -1.88 8.67 -3.13
CA GLU A 249 -0.53 9.04 -2.69
C GLU A 249 -0.14 8.31 -1.39
N ARG A 250 1.10 7.79 -1.34
CA ARG A 250 1.73 7.30 -0.12
C ARG A 250 3.14 7.87 0.01
N LEU A 251 3.32 8.80 0.94
CA LEU A 251 4.61 9.39 1.27
C LEU A 251 5.46 8.42 2.10
N MET A 252 6.61 8.01 1.59
CA MET A 252 7.59 7.23 2.34
C MET A 252 8.39 8.17 3.25
N ARG A 253 8.24 8.00 4.57
CA ARG A 253 8.96 8.81 5.57
C ARG A 253 10.38 8.25 5.77
N ARG A 254 11.37 9.12 6.02
CA ARG A 254 12.77 8.70 6.27
C ARG A 254 12.89 7.63 7.35
N GLY A 255 12.12 7.71 8.44
CA GLY A 255 12.07 6.66 9.46
C GLY A 255 11.69 5.25 8.94
N LEU A 256 10.93 5.12 7.85
CA LEU A 256 10.62 3.83 7.22
C LEU A 256 11.75 3.32 6.28
N MET A 257 12.78 4.15 6.02
CA MET A 257 13.96 3.84 5.19
C MET A 257 15.27 3.75 6.00
N GLU A 258 15.39 4.55 7.06
CA GLU A 258 16.49 4.58 8.03
C GLU A 258 16.29 3.60 9.18
N LEU A 259 15.05 3.14 9.39
CA LEU A 259 14.89 1.75 9.77
C LEU A 259 15.56 0.91 8.67
N GLU A 260 16.73 0.35 9.00
CA GLU A 260 16.88 -1.09 8.81
C GLU A 260 15.57 -1.72 9.30
N GLY A 261 14.62 -2.01 8.39
CA GLY A 261 13.26 -2.43 8.75
C GLY A 261 13.37 -3.63 9.69
N PRO A 262 13.09 -3.46 11.00
CA PRO A 262 13.92 -3.92 12.13
C PRO A 262 14.50 -5.29 11.82
N THR A 263 15.76 -5.30 11.35
CA THR A 263 16.27 -6.17 10.26
C THR A 263 15.48 -7.46 10.14
N ASN A 264 14.40 -7.49 9.34
CA ASN A 264 13.38 -8.56 9.21
C ASN A 264 13.32 -9.62 10.35
N LYS A 265 14.36 -10.47 10.42
CA LYS A 265 14.84 -11.16 11.63
C LYS A 265 14.48 -10.52 12.98
N ASP A 266 14.45 -9.20 13.21
CA ASP A 266 14.32 -8.72 14.60
C ASP A 266 12.86 -8.75 15.06
N GLY A 267 11.93 -8.23 14.24
CA GLY A 267 10.49 -8.45 14.44
C GLY A 267 10.08 -9.92 14.24
N ILE A 268 10.61 -10.56 13.20
CA ILE A 268 10.34 -11.97 12.89
C ILE A 268 10.98 -12.92 13.92
N ALA A 269 12.16 -12.65 14.49
CA ALA A 269 12.71 -13.47 15.58
C ALA A 269 11.98 -13.20 16.88
N GLY A 270 11.41 -12.02 17.13
CA GLY A 270 10.44 -11.84 18.22
C GLY A 270 9.27 -12.82 18.08
N VAL A 271 8.68 -12.89 16.89
CA VAL A 271 7.60 -13.83 16.53
C VAL A 271 8.05 -15.30 16.62
N LEU A 272 9.13 -15.67 15.95
CA LEU A 272 9.64 -17.04 15.90
C LEU A 272 10.16 -17.53 17.27
N SER A 273 10.81 -16.65 18.05
CA SER A 273 11.27 -17.01 19.41
C SER A 273 10.10 -17.17 20.37
N GLY A 274 9.11 -16.27 20.36
CA GLY A 274 7.89 -16.44 21.14
C GLY A 274 7.15 -17.73 20.79
N SER A 275 7.04 -18.03 19.49
CA SER A 275 6.41 -19.26 18.99
C SER A 275 7.18 -20.51 19.39
N LEU A 276 8.52 -20.49 19.28
CA LEU A 276 9.38 -21.59 19.72
C LEU A 276 9.29 -21.80 21.23
N ILE A 277 9.27 -20.71 22.03
CA ILE A 277 9.04 -20.77 23.48
C ILE A 277 7.70 -21.44 23.76
N THR A 278 6.61 -21.04 23.09
CA THR A 278 5.29 -21.66 23.27
C THR A 278 5.30 -23.15 22.93
N VAL A 279 5.86 -23.55 21.78
CA VAL A 279 5.89 -24.96 21.37
C VAL A 279 6.72 -25.82 22.33
N VAL A 280 7.93 -25.37 22.68
CA VAL A 280 8.82 -26.11 23.60
C VAL A 280 8.24 -26.17 25.00
N ALA A 281 7.73 -25.06 25.53
CA ALA A 281 7.10 -25.03 26.85
C ALA A 281 5.79 -25.84 26.88
N CYS A 282 5.01 -25.88 25.80
CA CYS A 282 3.84 -26.77 25.69
C CYS A 282 4.24 -28.26 25.72
N ALA A 283 5.30 -28.65 25.01
CA ALA A 283 5.79 -30.03 25.03
C ALA A 283 6.29 -30.43 26.44
N LEU A 284 7.01 -29.52 27.12
CA LEU A 284 7.46 -29.70 28.50
C LEU A 284 6.28 -29.71 29.49
N LEU A 285 5.25 -28.91 29.27
CA LEU A 285 4.01 -28.89 30.05
C LEU A 285 3.26 -30.21 29.95
N VAL A 286 3.05 -30.74 28.73
CA VAL A 286 2.40 -32.05 28.53
C VAL A 286 3.22 -33.16 29.21
N ARG A 287 4.56 -33.10 29.15
CA ARG A 287 5.42 -34.02 29.91
C ARG A 287 5.26 -33.85 31.43
N ALA A 288 5.16 -32.63 31.93
CA ALA A 288 4.96 -32.34 33.36
C ALA A 288 3.57 -32.76 33.87
N GLU A 289 2.55 -32.75 33.01
CA GLU A 289 1.22 -33.31 33.31
C GLU A 289 1.16 -34.85 33.26
N ALA A 290 2.19 -35.51 32.71
CA ALA A 290 2.36 -36.96 32.80
C ALA A 290 3.11 -37.40 34.08
N ASP A 291 3.76 -36.48 34.79
CA ASP A 291 4.51 -36.74 36.02
C ASP A 291 3.53 -36.82 37.22
N PRO A 292 3.54 -37.92 38.02
CA PRO A 292 2.71 -38.03 39.22
C PRO A 292 2.84 -36.87 40.20
N ASP A 293 4.03 -36.26 40.30
CA ASP A 293 4.30 -35.13 41.20
C ASP A 293 3.87 -33.77 40.61
N ARG A 294 3.49 -33.72 39.32
CA ARG A 294 3.11 -32.51 38.55
C ARG A 294 4.06 -31.33 38.73
N LYS A 295 5.35 -31.63 38.91
CA LYS A 295 6.43 -30.64 39.13
C LYS A 295 6.51 -29.70 37.94
N ASN A 296 6.69 -28.42 38.23
CA ASN A 296 6.88 -27.34 37.23
C ASN A 296 5.71 -27.10 36.26
N VAL A 297 4.54 -27.75 36.39
CA VAL A 297 3.35 -27.49 35.57
C VAL A 297 2.98 -26.00 35.53
N HIS A 298 3.00 -25.33 36.69
CA HIS A 298 2.74 -23.89 36.79
C HIS A 298 3.75 -23.06 35.97
N PHE A 299 5.04 -23.39 36.08
CA PHE A 299 6.11 -22.69 35.36
C PHE A 299 5.99 -22.88 33.85
N TYR A 300 5.84 -24.12 33.37
CA TYR A 300 5.74 -24.38 31.93
C TYR A 300 4.45 -23.82 31.32
N LYS A 301 3.33 -23.81 32.06
CA LYS A 301 2.09 -23.17 31.62
C LYS A 301 2.26 -21.65 31.46
N THR A 302 2.80 -20.96 32.47
CA THR A 302 3.08 -19.51 32.36
C THR A 302 4.12 -19.22 31.27
N LEU A 303 5.14 -20.05 31.09
CA LEU A 303 6.16 -19.89 30.05
C LEU A 303 5.57 -20.08 28.63
N ALA A 304 4.72 -21.08 28.42
CA ALA A 304 4.06 -21.32 27.15
C ALA A 304 3.14 -20.14 26.76
N SER A 305 2.37 -19.64 27.74
CA SER A 305 1.43 -18.54 27.52
C SER A 305 2.11 -17.16 27.37
N THR A 306 3.24 -16.93 28.04
CA THR A 306 4.07 -15.74 27.77
C THR A 306 4.70 -15.79 26.38
N GLY A 307 5.08 -16.96 25.86
CA GLY A 307 5.58 -17.10 24.48
C GLY A 307 4.58 -16.61 23.41
N PHE A 308 3.29 -16.95 23.51
CA PHE A 308 2.31 -16.51 22.51
C PHE A 308 2.01 -15.02 22.66
N VAL A 309 2.05 -14.47 23.88
CA VAL A 309 1.92 -13.03 24.12
C VAL A 309 3.12 -12.28 23.56
N THR A 310 4.35 -12.78 23.74
CA THR A 310 5.54 -12.20 23.11
C THR A 310 5.41 -12.20 21.60
N THR A 311 4.94 -13.30 21.00
CA THR A 311 4.64 -13.40 19.57
C THR A 311 3.63 -12.33 19.13
N ALA A 312 2.54 -12.15 19.88
CA ALA A 312 1.48 -11.18 19.59
C ALA A 312 1.97 -9.73 19.73
N ILE A 313 2.78 -9.43 20.75
CA ILE A 313 3.42 -8.13 20.94
C ILE A 313 4.35 -7.83 19.77
N SER A 314 5.22 -8.76 19.38
CA SER A 314 6.14 -8.58 18.24
C SER A 314 5.39 -8.36 16.92
N SER A 315 4.33 -9.14 16.67
CA SER A 315 3.49 -8.97 15.48
C SER A 315 2.75 -7.63 15.48
N PHE A 316 2.12 -7.26 16.60
CA PHE A 316 1.43 -5.97 16.72
C PHE A 316 2.38 -4.79 16.52
N TRP A 317 3.57 -4.81 17.12
CA TRP A 317 4.56 -3.76 16.92
C TRP A 317 5.02 -3.65 15.47
N ALA A 318 5.22 -4.78 14.77
CA ALA A 318 5.50 -4.76 13.33
C ALA A 318 4.34 -4.07 12.57
N SER A 319 3.11 -4.53 12.73
CA SER A 319 1.93 -3.97 12.04
C SER A 319 1.70 -2.49 12.35
N TYR A 320 1.94 -2.06 13.59
CA TYR A 320 1.84 -0.67 14.04
C TYR A 320 2.95 0.22 13.42
N LEU A 321 4.21 -0.22 13.46
CA LEU A 321 5.35 0.53 12.91
C LEU A 321 5.23 0.72 11.39
N PHE A 322 4.80 -0.32 10.67
CA PHE A 322 4.58 -0.26 9.23
C PHE A 322 3.24 0.39 8.83
N ARG A 323 2.38 0.75 9.80
CA ARG A 323 1.04 1.33 9.59
C ARG A 323 0.20 0.55 8.58
N LEU A 324 0.17 -0.77 8.75
CA LEU A 324 -0.67 -1.66 7.95
C LEU A 324 -2.16 -1.30 8.17
N PRO A 325 -3.05 -1.53 7.19
CA PRO A 325 -4.49 -1.25 7.37
C PRO A 325 -5.07 -2.03 8.55
N ASP A 326 -4.53 -3.23 8.82
CA ASP A 326 -5.06 -4.21 9.78
C ASP A 326 -4.60 -4.01 11.23
N VAL A 327 -4.05 -2.84 11.57
CA VAL A 327 -3.69 -2.52 12.97
C VAL A 327 -4.85 -2.73 13.96
N PRO A 328 -6.14 -2.42 13.64
CA PRO A 328 -7.25 -2.73 14.53
C PRO A 328 -7.45 -4.23 14.78
N TYR A 329 -7.30 -5.06 13.74
CA TYR A 329 -7.35 -6.52 13.84
C TYR A 329 -6.22 -7.05 14.74
N ALA A 330 -4.98 -6.64 14.48
CA ALA A 330 -3.82 -7.03 15.27
C ALA A 330 -3.93 -6.59 16.75
N LEU A 331 -4.50 -5.42 17.02
CA LEU A 331 -4.76 -4.94 18.39
C LEU A 331 -5.79 -5.83 19.10
N CYS A 332 -6.89 -6.19 18.44
CA CYS A 332 -7.92 -7.05 19.03
C CYS A 332 -7.37 -8.45 19.33
N VAL A 333 -6.55 -9.02 18.45
CA VAL A 333 -5.81 -10.27 18.70
C VAL A 333 -4.86 -10.14 19.89
N LEU A 334 -4.06 -9.07 19.97
CA LEU A 334 -3.16 -8.84 21.12
C LEU A 334 -3.93 -8.76 22.45
N VAL A 335 -5.06 -8.05 22.48
CA VAL A 335 -5.93 -7.99 23.67
C VAL A 335 -6.48 -9.38 24.03
N ALA A 336 -6.92 -10.16 23.05
CA ALA A 336 -7.38 -11.54 23.26
C ALA A 336 -6.28 -12.45 23.83
N GLN A 337 -5.04 -12.29 23.37
CA GLN A 337 -3.88 -13.03 23.89
C GLN A 337 -3.54 -12.64 25.33
N LEU A 338 -3.53 -11.33 25.67
CA LEU A 338 -3.30 -10.88 27.04
C LEU A 338 -4.38 -11.40 28.01
N LEU A 339 -5.64 -11.42 27.58
CA LEU A 339 -6.76 -12.00 28.34
C LEU A 339 -6.67 -13.53 28.46
N SER A 340 -6.12 -14.20 27.45
CA SER A 340 -5.88 -15.65 27.47
C SER A 340 -4.77 -16.03 28.45
N LEU A 341 -3.66 -15.28 28.48
CA LEU A 341 -2.59 -15.43 29.47
C LEU A 341 -3.13 -15.23 30.90
N LEU A 342 -3.94 -14.19 31.13
CA LEU A 342 -4.58 -13.97 32.43
C LEU A 342 -5.52 -15.13 32.80
N GLY A 343 -6.29 -15.64 31.83
CA GLY A 343 -7.14 -16.82 31.99
C GLY A 343 -6.34 -18.06 32.42
N ASP A 344 -5.24 -18.33 31.73
CA ASP A 344 -4.32 -19.44 32.04
C ASP A 344 -3.75 -19.33 33.47
N MET A 345 -3.34 -18.13 33.88
CA MET A 345 -2.83 -17.89 35.24
C MET A 345 -3.91 -18.09 36.31
N MET A 346 -5.15 -17.66 36.05
CA MET A 346 -6.26 -17.86 36.99
C MET A 346 -6.71 -19.33 37.07
N LEU A 347 -6.64 -20.09 35.97
CA LEU A 347 -6.96 -21.53 35.98
C LEU A 347 -5.96 -22.40 36.75
N LEU A 348 -4.74 -21.91 37.06
CA LEU A 348 -3.82 -22.58 37.98
C LEU A 348 -4.35 -22.61 39.43
N GLY A 349 -5.21 -21.65 39.80
CA GLY A 349 -5.77 -21.58 41.14
C GLY A 349 -6.84 -22.64 41.40
N GLN A 350 -6.63 -23.49 42.41
CA GLN A 350 -7.59 -24.57 42.74
C GLN A 350 -8.95 -24.07 43.26
N SER A 351 -9.06 -22.80 43.67
CA SER A 351 -10.31 -22.25 44.20
C SER A 351 -11.39 -22.05 43.14
N GLN A 352 -12.67 -22.17 43.52
CA GLN A 352 -13.79 -21.92 42.61
C GLN A 352 -13.81 -20.47 42.08
N ARG A 353 -13.33 -19.50 42.87
CA ARG A 353 -13.22 -18.09 42.46
C ARG A 353 -12.15 -17.89 41.38
N ALA A 354 -11.01 -18.55 41.52
CA ALA A 354 -9.94 -18.52 40.52
C ALA A 354 -10.39 -19.16 39.19
N PHE A 355 -11.06 -20.32 39.26
CA PHE A 355 -11.69 -20.95 38.08
C PHE A 355 -12.69 -20.03 37.39
N LEU A 356 -13.59 -19.37 38.14
CA LEU A 356 -14.58 -18.45 37.56
C LEU A 356 -13.91 -17.20 36.95
N GLY A 357 -12.87 -16.67 37.58
CA GLY A 357 -12.07 -15.57 37.03
C GLY A 357 -11.38 -15.96 35.71
N GLY A 358 -10.82 -17.17 35.63
CA GLY A 358 -10.27 -17.73 34.40
C GLY A 358 -11.31 -17.84 33.29
N LEU A 359 -12.49 -18.39 33.60
CA LEU A 359 -13.61 -18.50 32.66
C LEU A 359 -14.06 -17.13 32.13
N VAL A 360 -14.16 -16.11 32.99
CA VAL A 360 -14.48 -14.74 32.58
C VAL A 360 -13.36 -14.12 31.72
N SER A 361 -12.09 -14.35 32.05
CA SER A 361 -10.96 -13.85 31.25
C SER A 361 -10.96 -14.44 29.84
N PHE A 362 -11.21 -15.75 29.70
CA PHE A 362 -11.37 -16.39 28.38
C PHE A 362 -12.62 -15.94 27.65
N LEU A 363 -13.74 -15.68 28.33
CA LEU A 363 -14.94 -15.11 27.71
C LEU A 363 -14.64 -13.73 27.10
N LEU A 364 -13.90 -12.88 27.80
CA LEU A 364 -13.46 -11.58 27.28
C LEU A 364 -12.45 -11.73 26.13
N ALA A 365 -11.58 -12.74 26.16
CA ALA A 365 -10.69 -13.06 25.04
C ALA A 365 -11.48 -13.43 23.77
N HIS A 366 -12.55 -14.24 23.90
CA HIS A 366 -13.45 -14.56 22.79
C HIS A 366 -14.21 -13.34 22.27
N VAL A 367 -14.64 -12.40 23.13
CA VAL A 367 -15.22 -11.12 22.68
C VAL A 367 -14.21 -10.29 21.88
N ALA A 368 -12.94 -10.26 22.29
CA ALA A 368 -11.88 -9.59 21.54
C ALA A 368 -11.59 -10.28 20.19
N TYR A 369 -11.58 -11.61 20.14
CA TYR A 369 -11.49 -12.36 18.86
C TYR A 369 -12.68 -12.13 17.94
N ALA A 370 -13.90 -12.16 18.47
CA ALA A 370 -15.11 -11.86 17.71
C ALA A 370 -15.03 -10.46 17.09
N ARG A 371 -14.58 -9.45 17.86
CA ARG A 371 -14.34 -8.09 17.34
C ARG A 371 -13.25 -8.06 16.26
N ALA A 372 -12.19 -8.86 16.41
CA ALA A 372 -11.12 -8.99 15.43
C ALA A 372 -11.65 -9.55 14.10
N PHE A 373 -12.38 -10.66 14.13
CA PHE A 373 -12.92 -11.29 12.91
C PHE A 373 -13.97 -10.40 12.21
N LEU A 374 -14.69 -9.56 12.95
CA LEU A 374 -15.56 -8.53 12.35
C LEU A 374 -14.79 -7.46 11.54
N GLU A 375 -13.52 -7.18 11.85
CA GLU A 375 -12.69 -6.27 11.01
C GLU A 375 -12.35 -6.89 9.65
N LEU A 376 -12.30 -8.23 9.55
CA LEU A 376 -11.96 -8.95 8.32
C LEU A 376 -13.14 -9.04 7.33
N GLY A 377 -14.31 -8.51 7.71
CA GLY A 377 -15.56 -8.74 7.00
C GLY A 377 -16.17 -10.12 7.29
N HIS A 378 -17.45 -10.28 6.95
CA HIS A 378 -18.18 -11.54 7.12
C HIS A 378 -19.18 -11.72 5.98
N ASP A 379 -19.28 -12.93 5.45
CA ASP A 379 -20.39 -13.33 4.59
C ASP A 379 -21.55 -13.88 5.44
N ALA A 380 -22.75 -13.34 5.23
CA ALA A 380 -23.94 -13.73 5.97
C ALA A 380 -24.38 -15.17 5.66
N GLN A 381 -24.17 -15.66 4.43
CA GLN A 381 -24.55 -17.04 4.09
C GLN A 381 -23.59 -18.06 4.74
N THR A 382 -22.29 -17.78 4.72
CA THR A 382 -21.25 -18.58 5.39
C THR A 382 -21.39 -18.53 6.91
N MET A 383 -21.80 -17.39 7.48
CA MET A 383 -22.18 -17.30 8.90
C MET A 383 -23.32 -18.28 9.26
N HIS A 384 -24.42 -18.25 8.50
CA HIS A 384 -25.57 -19.12 8.78
C HIS A 384 -25.23 -20.60 8.63
N THR A 385 -24.44 -20.98 7.63
CA THR A 385 -24.00 -22.38 7.44
C THR A 385 -23.02 -22.83 8.52
N ALA A 386 -22.07 -21.98 8.93
CA ALA A 386 -21.17 -22.24 10.05
C ALA A 386 -21.93 -22.42 11.38
N LEU A 387 -22.90 -21.55 11.67
CA LEU A 387 -23.77 -21.70 12.85
C LEU A 387 -24.62 -22.98 12.79
N ALA A 388 -25.20 -23.31 11.63
CA ALA A 388 -25.98 -24.53 11.44
C ALA A 388 -25.14 -25.81 11.63
N ALA A 389 -23.85 -25.78 11.30
CA ALA A 389 -22.92 -26.87 11.52
C ALA A 389 -22.41 -26.97 12.98
N LEU A 390 -22.08 -25.83 13.60
CA LEU A 390 -21.48 -25.79 14.95
C LEU A 390 -22.52 -25.86 16.08
N ALA A 391 -23.75 -25.39 15.88
CA ALA A 391 -24.78 -25.40 16.92
C ALA A 391 -25.18 -26.83 17.38
N PRO A 392 -25.39 -27.83 16.50
CA PRO A 392 -25.67 -29.20 16.92
C PRO A 392 -24.54 -29.81 17.75
N ALA A 393 -23.28 -29.58 17.36
CA ALA A 393 -22.12 -30.04 18.12
C ALA A 393 -22.08 -29.39 19.52
N SER A 394 -22.32 -28.09 19.59
CA SER A 394 -22.35 -27.31 20.84
C SER A 394 -23.50 -27.75 21.76
N LEU A 395 -24.69 -28.02 21.21
CA LEU A 395 -25.81 -28.57 21.96
C LEU A 395 -25.51 -29.98 22.48
N GLY A 396 -24.84 -30.82 21.69
CA GLY A 396 -24.35 -32.14 22.12
C GLY A 396 -23.35 -32.05 23.27
N VAL A 397 -22.37 -31.14 23.19
CA VAL A 397 -21.42 -30.86 24.28
C VAL A 397 -22.15 -30.37 25.53
N LEU A 398 -23.09 -29.43 25.39
CA LEU A 398 -23.87 -28.92 26.52
C LEU A 398 -24.69 -30.03 27.18
N ALA A 399 -25.37 -30.87 26.41
CA ALA A 399 -26.16 -32.00 26.91
C ALA A 399 -25.29 -33.04 27.65
N TYR A 400 -24.09 -33.33 27.12
CA TYR A 400 -23.11 -34.22 27.74
C TYR A 400 -22.57 -33.68 29.09
N LEU A 401 -22.32 -32.37 29.17
CA LEU A 401 -21.87 -31.71 30.39
C LEU A 401 -23.01 -31.51 31.41
N TRP A 402 -24.25 -31.30 30.96
CA TRP A 402 -25.40 -30.92 31.80
C TRP A 402 -25.61 -31.74 33.10
N PRO A 403 -25.59 -33.10 33.09
CA PRO A 403 -25.78 -33.88 34.33
C PRO A 403 -24.61 -33.72 35.31
N HIS A 404 -23.42 -33.35 34.83
CA HIS A 404 -22.21 -33.15 35.62
C HIS A 404 -22.06 -31.71 36.13
N LEU A 405 -22.80 -30.75 35.57
CA LEU A 405 -22.69 -29.32 35.91
C LEU A 405 -23.46 -28.97 37.20
N PRO A 406 -22.78 -28.41 38.23
CA PRO A 406 -23.46 -27.80 39.38
C PRO A 406 -24.44 -26.72 38.91
N ALA A 407 -25.62 -26.60 39.54
CA ALA A 407 -26.68 -25.68 39.11
C ALA A 407 -26.17 -24.24 38.86
N ARG A 408 -25.29 -23.73 39.74
CA ARG A 408 -24.65 -22.41 39.64
C ARG A 408 -23.69 -22.22 38.45
N MET A 409 -23.21 -23.29 37.83
CA MET A 409 -22.29 -23.25 36.68
C MET A 409 -22.99 -23.46 35.33
N ARG A 410 -24.25 -23.90 35.31
CA ARG A 410 -24.98 -24.16 34.05
C ARG A 410 -25.09 -22.93 33.16
N LEU A 411 -25.45 -21.78 33.73
CA LEU A 411 -25.53 -20.51 32.99
C LEU A 411 -24.14 -20.01 32.54
N PRO A 412 -23.10 -19.89 33.42
CA PRO A 412 -21.75 -19.53 32.98
C PRO A 412 -21.18 -20.42 31.87
N VAL A 413 -21.31 -21.74 31.97
CA VAL A 413 -20.78 -22.68 30.97
C VAL A 413 -21.58 -22.61 29.66
N GLY A 414 -22.90 -22.49 29.72
CA GLY A 414 -23.74 -22.30 28.53
C GLY A 414 -23.45 -20.99 27.80
N ALA A 415 -23.31 -19.87 28.53
CA ALA A 415 -22.95 -18.57 27.97
C ALA A 415 -21.53 -18.57 27.37
N TYR A 416 -20.58 -19.22 28.04
CA TYR A 416 -19.22 -19.40 27.52
C TYR A 416 -19.23 -20.19 26.21
N LEU A 417 -19.87 -21.36 26.19
CA LEU A 417 -19.94 -22.21 24.99
C LEU A 417 -20.60 -21.48 23.80
N ALA A 418 -21.65 -20.69 24.05
CA ALA A 418 -22.28 -19.85 23.02
C ALA A 418 -21.30 -18.81 22.45
N ALA A 419 -20.47 -18.18 23.29
CA ALA A 419 -19.46 -17.21 22.84
C ALA A 419 -18.33 -17.86 22.01
N VAL A 420 -17.81 -19.02 22.43
CA VAL A 420 -16.80 -19.78 21.66
C VAL A 420 -17.39 -20.21 20.31
N THR A 421 -18.63 -20.68 20.30
CA THR A 421 -19.37 -21.09 19.08
C THR A 421 -19.54 -19.92 18.11
N GLY A 422 -19.99 -18.76 18.60
CA GLY A 422 -20.15 -17.55 17.79
C GLY A 422 -18.81 -17.01 17.26
N THR A 423 -17.75 -17.12 18.04
CA THR A 423 -16.38 -16.73 17.64
C THR A 423 -15.84 -17.64 16.54
N ALA A 424 -16.06 -18.96 16.63
CA ALA A 424 -15.71 -19.91 15.57
C ALA A 424 -16.56 -19.72 14.29
N ALA A 425 -17.84 -19.40 14.44
CA ALA A 425 -18.70 -19.07 13.29
C ALA A 425 -18.30 -17.76 12.61
N LEU A 426 -17.87 -16.74 13.37
CA LEU A 426 -17.29 -15.50 12.83
C LEU A 426 -16.00 -15.74 12.04
N ALA A 427 -15.09 -16.57 12.58
CA ALA A 427 -13.86 -16.95 11.86
C ALA A 427 -14.16 -17.67 10.54
N LEU A 428 -15.15 -18.55 10.50
CA LEU A 428 -15.61 -19.22 9.29
C LEU A 428 -16.34 -18.27 8.33
N ALA A 429 -17.13 -17.32 8.83
CA ALA A 429 -17.84 -16.33 8.02
C ALA A 429 -16.90 -15.37 7.28
N ALA A 430 -15.70 -15.13 7.81
CA ALA A 430 -14.65 -14.38 7.12
C ALA A 430 -14.03 -15.16 5.94
N TRP A 431 -13.98 -16.50 5.99
CA TRP A 431 -13.29 -17.39 5.04
C TRP A 431 -13.40 -16.98 3.55
N PRO A 432 -14.58 -16.64 3.00
CA PRO A 432 -14.71 -16.35 1.57
C PRO A 432 -13.88 -15.14 1.13
N GLY A 433 -13.76 -14.13 2.00
CA GLY A 433 -13.06 -12.87 1.73
C GLY A 433 -11.56 -12.87 2.03
N LEU A 434 -11.03 -13.92 2.70
CA LEU A 434 -9.61 -13.98 3.09
C LEU A 434 -8.71 -14.48 1.96
N SER A 435 -7.52 -13.91 1.86
CA SER A 435 -6.40 -14.41 1.06
C SER A 435 -5.58 -15.46 1.83
N GLU A 436 -4.76 -16.23 1.11
CA GLU A 436 -3.82 -17.14 1.78
C GLU A 436 -2.61 -16.34 2.32
N PRO A 437 -2.15 -16.63 3.55
CA PRO A 437 -2.49 -17.80 4.37
C PRO A 437 -3.58 -17.56 5.43
N ARG A 438 -4.16 -16.34 5.55
CA ARG A 438 -5.18 -16.04 6.56
C ARG A 438 -6.41 -16.94 6.44
N LYS A 439 -6.82 -17.23 5.20
CA LYS A 439 -7.89 -18.16 4.84
C LYS A 439 -7.73 -19.55 5.48
N THR A 440 -6.49 -20.02 5.63
CA THR A 440 -6.19 -21.26 6.38
C THR A 440 -6.03 -21.00 7.88
N LEU A 441 -5.26 -19.98 8.28
CA LEU A 441 -4.84 -19.76 9.67
C LEU A 441 -6.00 -19.37 10.61
N VAL A 442 -6.87 -18.45 10.21
CA VAL A 442 -7.95 -17.92 11.06
C VAL A 442 -9.00 -18.99 11.40
N PRO A 443 -9.55 -19.74 10.41
CA PRO A 443 -10.54 -20.78 10.69
C PRO A 443 -9.94 -21.98 11.42
N ALA A 444 -8.73 -22.41 11.07
CA ALA A 444 -8.05 -23.50 11.78
C ALA A 444 -7.78 -23.12 13.24
N GLY A 445 -7.28 -21.91 13.50
CA GLY A 445 -7.05 -21.40 14.85
C GLY A 445 -8.32 -21.39 15.68
N ALA A 446 -9.42 -20.84 15.17
CA ALA A 446 -10.70 -20.78 15.89
C ALA A 446 -11.31 -22.16 16.17
N LEU A 447 -11.24 -23.10 15.21
CA LEU A 447 -11.74 -24.47 15.39
C LEU A 447 -10.91 -25.30 16.36
N LEU A 448 -9.58 -25.14 16.35
CA LEU A 448 -8.69 -25.78 17.33
C LEU A 448 -8.93 -25.23 18.74
N PHE A 449 -9.21 -23.93 18.88
CA PHE A 449 -9.59 -23.33 20.17
C PHE A 449 -10.88 -23.97 20.68
N TYR A 450 -11.94 -23.97 19.85
CA TYR A 450 -13.24 -24.57 20.17
C TYR A 450 -13.11 -26.03 20.62
N LEU A 451 -12.27 -26.82 19.93
CA LEU A 451 -12.02 -28.22 20.28
C LEU A 451 -11.20 -28.36 21.59
N SER A 452 -10.26 -27.45 21.85
CA SER A 452 -9.47 -27.46 23.09
C SER A 452 -10.31 -27.22 24.34
N ASP A 453 -11.29 -26.30 24.28
CA ASP A 453 -12.19 -25.97 25.39
C ASP A 453 -13.08 -27.16 25.82
N PHE A 454 -13.41 -28.06 24.88
CA PHE A 454 -14.11 -29.31 25.22
C PHE A 454 -13.29 -30.19 26.16
N PHE A 455 -11.97 -30.31 25.95
CA PHE A 455 -11.09 -31.07 26.84
C PHE A 455 -10.94 -30.40 28.22
N VAL A 456 -10.88 -29.06 28.27
CA VAL A 456 -10.89 -28.29 29.53
C VAL A 456 -12.19 -28.52 30.31
N ALA A 457 -13.34 -28.50 29.64
CA ALA A 457 -14.63 -28.78 30.26
C ALA A 457 -14.75 -30.24 30.75
N ARG A 458 -14.27 -31.21 29.96
CA ARG A 458 -14.23 -32.63 30.32
C ARG A 458 -13.36 -32.90 31.55
N GLU A 459 -12.17 -32.30 31.60
CA GLU A 459 -11.25 -32.37 32.73
C GLU A 459 -11.89 -31.82 34.01
N ARG A 460 -12.56 -30.66 33.91
CA ARG A 460 -13.08 -29.95 35.08
C ARG A 460 -14.38 -30.53 35.64
N PHE A 461 -15.27 -31.01 34.78
CA PHE A 461 -16.64 -31.36 35.19
C PHE A 461 -16.97 -32.85 35.08
N VAL A 462 -16.37 -33.60 34.15
CA VAL A 462 -16.78 -34.99 33.88
C VAL A 462 -15.82 -36.00 34.47
N LYS A 463 -14.58 -36.02 34.00
CA LYS A 463 -13.54 -36.94 34.49
C LYS A 463 -12.16 -36.37 34.20
N PRO A 464 -11.35 -36.06 35.23
CA PRO A 464 -9.97 -35.66 35.04
C PRO A 464 -9.13 -36.82 34.51
N GLY A 465 -8.10 -36.53 33.72
CA GLY A 465 -7.17 -37.54 33.22
C GLY A 465 -6.24 -37.03 32.13
N PHE A 466 -5.05 -37.62 32.08
CA PHE A 466 -3.95 -37.21 31.20
C PHE A 466 -4.34 -36.97 29.73
N LEU A 467 -5.24 -37.78 29.16
CA LEU A 467 -5.71 -37.61 27.78
C LEU A 467 -6.38 -36.24 27.51
N ASN A 468 -7.00 -35.61 28.52
CA ASN A 468 -7.54 -34.25 28.36
C ASN A 468 -6.41 -33.22 28.21
N GLN A 469 -5.34 -33.36 29.00
CA GLN A 469 -4.18 -32.46 28.96
C GLN A 469 -3.34 -32.69 27.70
N ALA A 470 -3.08 -33.95 27.36
CA ALA A 470 -2.26 -34.34 26.21
C ALA A 470 -2.87 -33.96 24.85
N LEU A 471 -4.20 -33.83 24.76
CA LEU A 471 -4.89 -33.35 23.56
C LEU A 471 -5.26 -31.87 23.68
N GLY A 472 -5.85 -31.45 24.79
CA GLY A 472 -6.33 -30.08 24.99
C GLY A 472 -5.22 -29.03 24.95
N LEU A 473 -4.08 -29.27 25.62
CA LEU A 473 -3.00 -28.27 25.68
C LEU A 473 -2.36 -28.03 24.30
N PRO A 474 -1.95 -29.04 23.50
CA PRO A 474 -1.43 -28.79 22.16
C PRO A 474 -2.44 -28.11 21.22
N LEU A 475 -3.73 -28.50 21.27
CA LEU A 475 -4.78 -27.87 20.49
C LEU A 475 -4.93 -26.38 20.83
N TYR A 476 -4.95 -26.06 22.13
CA TYR A 476 -5.04 -24.68 22.63
C TYR A 476 -3.83 -23.84 22.23
N TYR A 477 -2.61 -24.30 22.48
CA TYR A 477 -1.40 -23.53 22.16
C TYR A 477 -1.19 -23.40 20.64
N ALA A 478 -1.55 -24.42 19.85
CA ALA A 478 -1.59 -24.29 18.40
C ALA A 478 -2.62 -23.26 17.93
N ALA A 479 -3.83 -23.27 18.49
CA ALA A 479 -4.87 -22.30 18.19
C ALA A 479 -4.40 -20.86 18.42
N GLN A 480 -3.81 -20.59 19.59
CA GLN A 480 -3.27 -19.26 19.92
C GLN A 480 -2.19 -18.84 18.91
N LEU A 481 -1.23 -19.71 18.60
CA LEU A 481 -0.18 -19.38 17.63
C LEU A 481 -0.73 -19.12 16.22
N LEU A 482 -1.69 -19.91 15.72
CA LEU A 482 -2.30 -19.68 14.40
C LEU A 482 -3.02 -18.32 14.33
N LEU A 483 -3.77 -17.98 15.40
CA LEU A 483 -4.48 -16.70 15.51
C LEU A 483 -3.54 -15.50 15.72
N VAL A 484 -2.32 -15.69 16.22
CA VAL A 484 -1.29 -14.64 16.16
C VAL A 484 -0.68 -14.55 14.77
N HIS A 485 -0.28 -15.66 14.15
CA HIS A 485 0.41 -15.64 12.86
C HIS A 485 -0.45 -15.05 11.74
N SER A 486 -1.78 -15.17 11.79
CA SER A 486 -2.67 -14.48 10.84
C SER A 486 -2.48 -12.95 10.82
N THR A 487 -2.06 -12.34 11.93
CA THR A 487 -1.82 -10.87 12.02
C THR A 487 -0.56 -10.38 11.29
N LEU A 488 0.30 -11.29 10.82
CA LEU A 488 1.53 -10.96 10.05
C LEU A 488 1.24 -10.69 8.56
N TYR A 489 0.10 -11.17 8.08
CA TYR A 489 -0.36 -11.01 6.70
C TYR A 489 -1.37 -9.85 6.63
N VAL A 490 -1.72 -9.37 5.45
CA VAL A 490 -2.59 -8.20 5.23
C VAL A 490 -3.61 -8.52 4.14
N GLU A 491 -4.83 -8.03 4.30
CA GLU A 491 -5.90 -8.07 3.27
C GLU A 491 -6.07 -6.71 2.56
#